data_AF-M1Z971-F1
#
_entry.id   AF-M1Z971-F1
#
_cell.length_a   1.000
_cell.length_b   1.000
_cell.length_c   1.000
_cell.angle_alpha   90.00
_cell.angle_beta   90.00
_cell.angle_gamma   90.00
#
_symmetry.space_group_name_H-M   'P 1'
#
loop_
_entity.id
_entity.type
_entity.pdbx_description
1 polymer ?
#
loop_
_entity_poly.entity_id
_entity_poly.type
_entity_poly.pdbx_seq_one_letter_code
_entity_poly.pdbx_strand_id
1 'polypeptide(L)'
;MGPFLGLSRIVLVLALTTLIGCTTTRIEYDRMTGTQYPQPVTVSGDDVNLTTIYWQGERVVTVDENTTNIAPLTGPANPLDPDQYDYINPAELETVEAANRRDPIGPVSFNCGLWNAFTCTRYHLYGIVVNHYREGNCGIACRNQGMLGLMYAGAGGATNDRSAFVSFWKNSIVNSDNGKYLRSTAHEVGHAFNLNHCDGDGSTTIMNSTGTVGNTYNYQFSASSLDHLQNHNDNEVWPGVSPRDYACPHVH
;
A
#
# COMPACT_ATOMS: atom_id res chain seq x y z
N MET A 1 14.66 68.99 22.19
CA MET A 1 13.21 68.80 22.04
C MET A 1 12.91 68.71 20.55
N GLY A 2 12.28 67.62 20.11
CA GLY A 2 11.99 67.33 18.70
C GLY A 2 12.32 65.86 18.39
N PRO A 3 11.32 64.98 18.19
CA PRO A 3 11.48 63.55 18.41
C PRO A 3 12.01 62.79 17.19
N PHE A 4 12.87 61.81 17.48
CA PHE A 4 13.08 60.61 16.67
C PHE A 4 11.77 59.82 16.62
N LEU A 5 11.23 59.58 15.43
CA LEU A 5 10.34 58.44 15.18
C LEU A 5 10.82 57.78 13.90
N GLY A 6 11.60 56.71 14.09
CA GLY A 6 12.06 55.85 13.03
C GLY A 6 10.87 55.24 12.29
N LEU A 7 10.90 55.34 10.97
CA LEU A 7 10.15 54.46 10.10
C LEU A 7 10.63 53.03 10.37
N SER A 8 9.94 52.34 11.28
CA SER A 8 10.05 50.90 11.46
C SER A 8 9.53 50.28 10.18
N ARG A 9 10.45 49.83 9.33
CA ARG A 9 10.14 49.03 8.14
C ARG A 9 9.51 47.74 8.64
N ILE A 10 8.19 47.70 8.72
CA ILE A 10 7.43 46.45 8.74
C ILE A 10 7.70 45.82 7.38
N VAL A 11 8.74 44.99 7.32
CA VAL A 11 8.90 44.01 6.25
C VAL A 11 7.80 43.00 6.51
N LEU A 12 6.64 43.23 5.89
CA LEU A 12 5.63 42.21 5.73
C LEU A 12 6.25 41.17 4.80
N VAL A 13 6.95 40.20 5.37
CA VAL A 13 7.20 38.93 4.69
C VAL A 13 5.82 38.31 4.52
N LEU A 14 5.15 38.65 3.42
CA LEU A 14 4.17 37.78 2.80
C LEU A 14 4.95 36.50 2.49
N ALA A 15 5.07 35.64 3.50
CA ALA A 15 5.35 34.24 3.29
C ALA A 15 4.26 33.82 2.33
N LEU A 16 4.68 33.61 1.09
CA LEU A 16 3.89 32.93 0.09
C LEU A 16 3.60 31.58 0.73
N THR A 17 2.49 31.51 1.47
CA THR A 17 1.91 30.25 1.92
C THR A 17 1.46 29.61 0.62
N THR A 18 2.38 28.93 -0.05
CA THR A 18 2.02 27.69 -0.70
C THR A 18 1.15 26.99 0.34
N LEU A 19 -0.13 26.81 0.02
CA LEU A 19 -1.02 25.99 0.81
C LEU A 19 -0.34 24.62 0.81
N ILE A 20 0.51 24.37 1.82
CA ILE A 20 1.11 23.05 2.05
C ILE A 20 -0.06 22.22 2.56
N GLY A 21 -0.88 21.73 1.63
CA GLY A 21 -1.80 20.66 1.95
C GLY A 21 -0.97 19.46 2.37
N CYS A 22 -1.39 18.74 3.40
CA CYS A 22 -0.75 17.48 3.74
C CYS A 22 -1.52 16.32 3.11
N THR A 23 -0.78 15.36 2.58
CA THR A 23 -1.35 14.09 2.12
C THR A 23 -1.00 13.02 3.14
N THR A 24 -2.03 12.31 3.61
CA THR A 24 -1.88 11.17 4.53
C THR A 24 -2.60 9.97 3.95
N THR A 25 -2.18 8.77 4.34
CA THR A 25 -2.88 7.54 3.97
C THR A 25 -3.25 6.77 5.24
N ARG A 26 -4.49 6.32 5.30
CA ARG A 26 -4.94 5.34 6.30
C ARG A 26 -5.23 4.03 5.59
N ILE A 27 -4.69 2.96 6.14
CA ILE A 27 -5.01 1.59 5.77
C ILE A 27 -5.97 1.05 6.82
N GLU A 28 -7.20 0.73 6.43
CA GLU A 28 -8.05 -0.19 7.18
C GLU A 28 -7.58 -1.61 6.84
N TYR A 29 -7.02 -2.34 7.81
CA TYR A 29 -6.47 -3.67 7.57
C TYR A 29 -7.28 -4.72 8.31
N ASP A 30 -8.05 -5.50 7.56
CA ASP A 30 -8.83 -6.62 8.07
C ASP A 30 -8.10 -7.95 7.91
N ARG A 31 -8.62 -9.00 8.56
CA ARG A 31 -8.09 -10.36 8.40
C ARG A 31 -9.16 -11.43 8.56
N MET A 32 -8.93 -12.56 7.90
CA MET A 32 -9.70 -13.77 8.12
C MET A 32 -9.24 -14.52 9.38
N THR A 33 -10.18 -15.24 10.01
CA THR A 33 -9.91 -16.13 11.15
C THR A 33 -8.79 -17.12 10.81
N GLY A 34 -7.81 -17.27 11.70
CA GLY A 34 -6.68 -18.19 11.50
C GLY A 34 -5.50 -17.62 10.71
N THR A 35 -5.59 -16.36 10.27
CA THR A 35 -4.45 -15.60 9.72
C THR A 35 -3.79 -14.73 10.78
N GLN A 36 -2.72 -14.00 10.42
CA GLN A 36 -2.13 -12.93 11.23
C GLN A 36 -1.71 -11.75 10.35
N TYR A 37 -1.61 -10.56 10.94
CA TYR A 37 -1.00 -9.39 10.30
C TYR A 37 0.53 -9.52 10.26
N PRO A 38 1.21 -8.85 9.31
CA PRO A 38 2.66 -8.75 9.37
C PRO A 38 3.07 -8.02 10.65
N GLN A 39 3.97 -8.63 11.43
CA GLN A 39 4.46 -8.01 12.66
C GLN A 39 5.65 -7.08 12.35
N PRO A 40 5.91 -6.05 13.18
CA PRO A 40 7.15 -5.30 13.12
C PRO A 40 8.38 -6.21 13.23
N VAL A 41 9.49 -5.80 12.61
CA VAL A 41 10.77 -6.51 12.66
C VAL A 41 11.90 -5.56 13.06
N THR A 42 12.93 -6.07 13.70
CA THR A 42 14.11 -5.27 14.05
C THR A 42 15.20 -5.43 12.99
N VAL A 43 15.70 -4.32 12.45
CA VAL A 43 16.78 -4.28 11.45
C VAL A 43 17.86 -3.34 11.95
N SER A 44 19.07 -3.85 12.18
CA SER A 44 20.19 -3.05 12.69
C SER A 44 19.91 -2.29 14.00
N GLY A 45 18.94 -2.76 14.80
CA GLY A 45 18.52 -2.15 16.06
C GLY A 45 17.30 -1.23 15.94
N ASP A 46 16.84 -0.93 14.73
CA ASP A 46 15.66 -0.09 14.49
C ASP A 46 14.42 -0.95 14.24
N ASP A 47 13.27 -0.51 14.76
CA ASP A 47 11.97 -1.14 14.50
C ASP A 47 11.43 -0.73 13.14
N VAL A 48 11.24 -1.72 12.28
CA VAL A 48 10.72 -1.58 10.92
C VAL A 48 9.28 -2.11 10.88
N ASN A 49 8.37 -1.26 10.41
CA ASN A 49 6.96 -1.56 10.19
C ASN A 49 6.45 -0.75 8.97
N LEU A 50 5.18 -0.92 8.58
CA LEU A 50 4.62 -0.19 7.44
C LEU A 50 4.75 1.34 7.59
N THR A 51 4.47 1.88 8.78
CA THR A 51 4.60 3.31 9.05
C THR A 51 6.03 3.80 8.84
N THR A 52 7.04 3.12 9.39
CA THR A 52 8.45 3.55 9.27
C THR A 52 9.03 3.33 7.88
N ILE A 53 8.53 2.34 7.13
CA ILE A 53 8.86 2.13 5.71
C ILE A 53 8.41 3.31 4.86
N TYR A 54 7.14 3.73 4.98
CA TYR A 54 6.60 4.81 4.15
C TYR A 54 7.00 6.20 4.60
N TRP A 55 7.33 6.37 5.88
CA TRP A 55 7.91 7.61 6.37
C TRP A 55 9.20 7.98 5.64
N GLN A 56 10.00 7.00 5.20
CA GLN A 56 11.19 7.24 4.39
C GLN A 56 10.87 7.87 3.02
N GLY A 57 9.68 7.60 2.47
CA GLY A 57 9.15 8.24 1.26
C GLY A 57 8.35 9.51 1.52
N GLU A 58 8.42 10.06 2.74
CA GLU A 58 7.65 11.24 3.20
C GLU A 58 6.12 11.09 3.13
N ARG A 59 5.62 9.84 3.01
CA ARG A 59 4.19 9.53 3.11
C ARG A 59 3.86 9.08 4.51
N VAL A 60 2.91 9.77 5.15
CA VAL A 60 2.35 9.33 6.43
C VAL A 60 1.35 8.22 6.15
N VAL A 61 1.80 6.97 6.27
CA VAL A 61 0.93 5.80 6.25
C VAL A 61 0.59 5.43 7.70
N THR A 62 -0.69 5.32 8.00
CA THR A 62 -1.22 4.83 9.27
C THR A 62 -1.97 3.55 9.02
N VAL A 63 -1.79 2.55 9.88
CA VAL A 63 -2.47 1.26 9.78
C VAL A 63 -3.43 1.12 10.94
N ASP A 64 -4.70 0.85 10.63
CA ASP A 64 -5.76 0.53 11.57
C ASP A 64 -6.11 -0.95 11.41
N GLU A 65 -5.48 -1.80 12.23
CA GLU A 65 -5.73 -3.23 12.25
C GLU A 65 -7.06 -3.53 12.95
N ASN A 66 -7.99 -4.12 12.24
CA ASN A 66 -9.26 -4.53 12.79
C ASN A 66 -9.15 -5.94 13.37
N THR A 67 -9.65 -6.14 14.59
CA THR A 67 -9.63 -7.47 15.24
C THR A 67 -10.90 -8.28 14.97
N THR A 68 -11.83 -7.75 14.18
CA THR A 68 -13.01 -8.47 13.71
C THR A 68 -12.55 -9.65 12.86
N ASN A 69 -12.65 -10.86 13.41
CA ASN A 69 -12.22 -12.07 12.70
C ASN A 69 -13.26 -12.40 11.62
N ILE A 70 -12.99 -12.01 10.38
CA ILE A 70 -13.82 -12.35 9.23
C ILE A 70 -13.79 -13.88 9.06
N ALA A 71 -14.94 -14.49 8.81
CA ALA A 71 -14.98 -15.92 8.56
C ALA A 71 -14.13 -16.26 7.31
N PRO A 72 -13.38 -17.37 7.30
CA PRO A 72 -12.72 -17.82 6.08
C PRO A 72 -13.76 -18.00 4.98
N LEU A 73 -13.43 -17.60 3.75
CA LEU A 73 -14.31 -17.89 2.64
C LEU A 73 -14.36 -19.40 2.41
N THR A 74 -15.56 -19.91 2.22
CA THR A 74 -15.77 -21.26 1.72
C THR A 74 -16.32 -21.07 0.31
N GLY A 75 -15.47 -21.24 -0.71
CA GLY A 75 -15.91 -21.19 -2.11
C GLY A 75 -17.04 -22.19 -2.40
N PRO A 76 -17.70 -22.13 -3.57
CA PRO A 76 -18.72 -23.10 -3.95
C PRO A 76 -18.12 -24.50 -4.18
N ALA A 77 -18.90 -25.55 -3.90
CA ALA A 77 -18.52 -26.95 -4.08
C ALA A 77 -18.57 -27.42 -5.57
N ASN A 78 -17.54 -27.19 -6.36
CA ASN A 78 -17.05 -27.95 -7.53
C ASN A 78 -16.34 -29.30 -7.14
N PRO A 79 -17.03 -30.44 -7.21
CA PRO A 79 -16.47 -31.76 -6.89
C PRO A 79 -15.38 -32.27 -7.85
N LEU A 80 -15.09 -31.56 -8.95
CA LEU A 80 -14.01 -31.89 -9.89
C LEU A 80 -12.68 -31.23 -9.52
N ASP A 81 -12.69 -30.30 -8.56
CA ASP A 81 -11.49 -29.64 -8.06
C ASP A 81 -11.36 -29.86 -6.54
N PRO A 82 -10.50 -30.80 -6.10
CA PRO A 82 -10.37 -31.14 -4.68
C PRO A 82 -9.89 -29.97 -3.81
N ASP A 83 -9.26 -28.93 -4.40
CA ASP A 83 -8.76 -27.76 -3.66
C ASP A 83 -9.41 -26.44 -4.11
N GLN A 84 -10.62 -26.52 -4.64
CA GLN A 84 -11.43 -25.35 -4.99
C GLN A 84 -11.67 -24.34 -3.85
N TYR A 85 -11.61 -24.81 -2.61
CA TYR A 85 -11.79 -23.99 -1.43
C TYR A 85 -10.47 -23.33 -1.01
N ASP A 86 -9.39 -23.52 -1.77
CA ASP A 86 -8.07 -22.97 -1.45
C ASP A 86 -7.74 -21.70 -2.23
N TYR A 87 -8.60 -21.25 -3.17
CA TYR A 87 -8.41 -20.00 -3.89
C TYR A 87 -9.52 -18.99 -3.64
N ILE A 88 -9.25 -17.74 -4.01
CA ILE A 88 -10.17 -16.60 -4.01
C ILE A 88 -10.09 -15.87 -5.35
N ASN A 89 -11.24 -15.49 -5.91
CA ASN A 89 -11.33 -14.70 -7.13
C ASN A 89 -11.54 -13.20 -6.82
N PRO A 90 -11.35 -12.29 -7.80
CA PRO A 90 -11.53 -10.84 -7.56
C PRO A 90 -12.93 -10.44 -7.10
N ALA A 91 -13.99 -11.09 -7.62
CA ALA A 91 -15.36 -10.77 -7.23
C ALA A 91 -15.66 -11.13 -5.76
N GLU A 92 -15.04 -12.19 -5.25
CA GLU A 92 -15.09 -12.55 -3.83
C GLU A 92 -14.35 -11.53 -2.97
N LEU A 93 -13.18 -11.05 -3.41
CA LEU A 93 -12.45 -9.97 -2.73
C LEU A 93 -13.27 -8.69 -2.66
N GLU A 94 -13.88 -8.27 -3.77
CA GLU A 94 -14.77 -7.10 -3.81
C GLU A 94 -15.99 -7.27 -2.90
N THR A 95 -16.57 -8.48 -2.85
CA THR A 95 -17.70 -8.78 -1.96
C THR A 95 -17.30 -8.70 -0.49
N VAL A 96 -16.14 -9.25 -0.12
CA VAL A 96 -15.62 -9.19 1.25
C VAL A 96 -15.30 -7.76 1.65
N GLU A 97 -14.60 -7.01 0.79
CA GLU A 97 -14.33 -5.60 1.00
C GLU A 97 -15.64 -4.83 1.22
N ALA A 98 -16.60 -4.92 0.30
CA ALA A 98 -17.85 -4.18 0.37
C ALA A 98 -18.66 -4.49 1.64
N ALA A 99 -18.54 -5.70 2.18
CA ALA A 99 -19.25 -6.13 3.39
C ALA A 99 -18.58 -5.70 4.71
N ASN A 100 -17.25 -5.48 4.71
CA ASN A 100 -16.49 -5.27 5.96
C ASN A 100 -15.88 -3.87 6.06
N ARG A 101 -15.55 -3.23 4.92
CA ARG A 101 -14.97 -1.89 4.88
C ARG A 101 -15.86 -0.87 5.58
N ARG A 102 -15.30 -0.15 6.55
CA ARG A 102 -16.05 0.84 7.35
C ARG A 102 -16.19 2.18 6.65
N ASP A 103 -15.15 2.60 5.94
CA ASP A 103 -15.10 3.91 5.29
C ASP A 103 -15.06 3.79 3.75
N PRO A 104 -15.66 4.71 2.99
CA PRO A 104 -15.47 4.75 1.54
C PRO A 104 -13.99 4.81 1.17
N ILE A 105 -13.62 4.12 0.11
CA ILE A 105 -12.29 4.22 -0.47
C ILE A 105 -12.11 5.58 -1.17
N GLY A 106 -10.86 6.04 -1.23
CA GLY A 106 -10.47 7.22 -1.99
C GLY A 106 -10.10 8.42 -1.12
N PRO A 107 -9.90 9.59 -1.74
CA PRO A 107 -9.46 10.79 -1.05
C PRO A 107 -10.61 11.46 -0.27
N VAL A 108 -10.34 11.79 0.98
CA VAL A 108 -11.19 12.64 1.82
C VAL A 108 -10.43 13.91 2.18
N SER A 109 -10.98 15.07 1.82
CA SER A 109 -10.41 16.35 2.22
C SER A 109 -10.94 16.80 3.58
N PHE A 110 -10.05 17.27 4.44
CA PHE A 110 -10.37 17.81 5.76
C PHE A 110 -9.46 19.00 6.08
N ASN A 111 -9.93 19.92 6.91
CA ASN A 111 -9.06 21.03 7.35
C ASN A 111 -8.18 20.57 8.52
N CYS A 112 -6.89 20.92 8.48
CA CYS A 112 -5.93 20.55 9.51
C CYS A 112 -5.00 21.70 9.92
N GLY A 113 -4.22 21.48 10.98
CA GLY A 113 -3.33 22.47 11.61
C GLY A 113 -4.02 23.44 12.58
N LEU A 114 -3.23 24.33 13.17
CA LEU A 114 -3.74 25.39 14.05
C LEU A 114 -4.75 26.24 13.27
N TRP A 115 -5.95 26.41 13.82
CA TRP A 115 -7.03 27.21 13.24
C TRP A 115 -7.61 26.68 11.92
N ASN A 116 -7.45 25.39 11.58
CA ASN A 116 -7.95 24.81 10.33
C ASN A 116 -7.38 25.50 9.07
N ALA A 117 -6.13 25.98 9.16
CA ALA A 117 -5.51 26.82 8.13
C ALA A 117 -5.07 26.06 6.87
N PHE A 118 -5.00 24.72 6.91
CA PHE A 118 -4.56 23.89 5.79
C PHE A 118 -5.67 22.95 5.34
N THR A 119 -5.79 22.72 4.03
CA THR A 119 -6.62 21.62 3.50
C THR A 119 -5.74 20.41 3.30
N CYS A 120 -6.15 19.30 3.88
CA CYS A 120 -5.38 18.07 3.99
C CYS A 120 -6.19 16.96 3.32
N THR A 121 -5.53 16.10 2.55
CA THR A 121 -6.17 14.97 1.88
C THR A 121 -5.75 13.69 2.57
N ARG A 122 -6.73 12.88 2.99
CA ARG A 122 -6.49 11.52 3.47
C ARG A 122 -6.95 10.53 2.43
N TYR A 123 -6.05 9.68 1.97
CA TYR A 123 -6.38 8.52 1.16
C TYR A 123 -6.77 7.37 2.08
N HIS A 124 -7.86 6.70 1.73
CA HIS A 124 -8.27 5.47 2.40
C HIS A 124 -7.97 4.26 1.52
N LEU A 125 -7.15 3.34 2.05
CA LEU A 125 -6.87 2.04 1.46
C LEU A 125 -7.47 0.93 2.32
N TYR A 126 -7.97 -0.11 1.69
CA TYR A 126 -8.46 -1.32 2.36
C TYR A 126 -7.48 -2.49 2.14
N GLY A 127 -6.97 -3.05 3.21
CA GLY A 127 -6.17 -4.27 3.20
C GLY A 127 -6.96 -5.43 3.77
N ILE A 128 -6.74 -6.65 3.26
CA ILE A 128 -7.21 -7.86 3.94
C ILE A 128 -6.17 -8.99 3.88
N VAL A 129 -5.99 -9.70 5.01
CA VAL A 129 -5.26 -10.97 5.03
C VAL A 129 -6.24 -12.13 4.84
N VAL A 130 -6.03 -12.93 3.79
CA VAL A 130 -6.93 -14.05 3.45
C VAL A 130 -6.22 -15.40 3.56
N ASN A 131 -6.98 -16.44 3.88
CA ASN A 131 -6.49 -17.82 3.99
C ASN A 131 -6.30 -18.53 2.63
N HIS A 132 -6.42 -17.85 1.50
CA HIS A 132 -6.51 -18.48 0.18
C HIS A 132 -5.34 -18.06 -0.71
N TYR A 133 -5.17 -18.76 -1.83
CA TYR A 133 -4.37 -18.32 -2.97
C TYR A 133 -5.24 -17.52 -3.96
N ARG A 134 -4.64 -16.88 -4.94
CA ARG A 134 -5.39 -16.21 -6.02
C ARG A 134 -5.79 -17.21 -7.10
N GLU A 135 -7.06 -17.20 -7.51
CA GLU A 135 -7.46 -17.85 -8.77
C GLU A 135 -7.03 -16.97 -9.95
N GLY A 136 -6.19 -17.52 -10.83
CA GLY A 136 -5.79 -16.87 -12.07
C GLY A 136 -6.30 -17.63 -13.28
N ASN A 137 -6.24 -16.98 -14.45
CA ASN A 137 -6.57 -17.59 -15.75
C ASN A 137 -5.68 -18.79 -16.12
N CYS A 138 -4.65 -19.10 -15.32
CA CYS A 138 -3.75 -20.23 -15.54
C CYS A 138 -4.09 -21.48 -14.69
N GLY A 139 -5.24 -21.49 -14.01
CA GLY A 139 -5.77 -22.67 -13.30
C GLY A 139 -4.85 -23.16 -12.18
N ILE A 140 -4.70 -24.49 -12.04
CA ILE A 140 -3.86 -25.13 -10.99
C ILE A 140 -2.41 -24.63 -11.03
N ALA A 141 -1.89 -24.22 -12.19
CA ALA A 141 -0.54 -23.67 -12.28
C ALA A 141 -0.41 -22.35 -11.47
N CYS A 142 -1.48 -21.56 -11.37
CA CYS A 142 -1.54 -20.32 -10.58
C CYS A 142 -1.74 -20.59 -9.08
N ARG A 143 -2.37 -21.73 -8.71
CA ARG A 143 -2.66 -22.11 -7.31
C ARG A 143 -1.43 -22.08 -6.42
N ASN A 144 -0.28 -22.48 -6.96
CA ASN A 144 1.00 -22.52 -6.25
C ASN A 144 2.01 -21.48 -6.76
N GLN A 145 1.61 -20.62 -7.71
CA GLN A 145 2.49 -19.53 -8.12
C GLN A 145 2.64 -18.59 -6.94
N GLY A 146 3.90 -18.28 -6.62
CA GLY A 146 4.31 -17.48 -5.46
C GLY A 146 3.89 -16.02 -5.55
N MET A 147 2.61 -15.73 -5.78
CA MET A 147 2.02 -14.45 -5.47
C MET A 147 1.83 -14.38 -3.95
N LEU A 148 2.45 -13.38 -3.35
CA LEU A 148 2.40 -13.15 -1.90
C LEU A 148 1.27 -12.18 -1.54
N GLY A 149 0.91 -11.32 -2.48
CA GLY A 149 -0.24 -10.43 -2.41
C GLY A 149 -0.74 -10.05 -3.80
N LEU A 150 -1.76 -9.19 -3.81
CA LEU A 150 -2.33 -8.62 -5.01
C LEU A 150 -2.93 -7.26 -4.68
N MET A 151 -2.65 -6.29 -5.53
CA MET A 151 -3.42 -5.06 -5.65
C MET A 151 -4.63 -5.25 -6.58
N TYR A 152 -5.82 -4.82 -6.15
CA TYR A 152 -7.04 -4.88 -6.95
C TYR A 152 -7.84 -3.57 -6.89
N ALA A 153 -8.75 -3.40 -7.85
CA ALA A 153 -9.69 -2.30 -7.84
C ALA A 153 -10.74 -2.64 -6.77
N GLY A 154 -10.88 -1.79 -5.76
CA GLY A 154 -11.86 -2.03 -4.72
C GLY A 154 -13.30 -1.92 -5.25
N ALA A 155 -14.27 -2.27 -4.41
CA ALA A 155 -15.69 -2.20 -4.74
C ALA A 155 -16.10 -0.77 -5.14
N GLY A 156 -16.32 -0.52 -6.43
CA GLY A 156 -16.67 0.80 -6.97
C GLY A 156 -16.53 0.97 -8.49
N GLY A 157 -15.75 0.14 -9.17
CA GLY A 157 -15.71 0.09 -10.64
C GLY A 157 -15.22 1.37 -11.34
N ALA A 158 -14.76 2.39 -10.61
CA ALA A 158 -14.02 3.48 -11.22
C ALA A 158 -12.66 2.91 -11.61
N THR A 159 -12.39 2.92 -12.92
CA THR A 159 -11.39 2.09 -13.59
C THR A 159 -9.93 2.36 -13.22
N ASN A 160 -9.66 3.12 -12.14
CA ASN A 160 -8.32 3.51 -11.68
C ASN A 160 -8.09 3.36 -10.17
N ASP A 161 -9.04 2.86 -9.38
CA ASP A 161 -9.05 3.23 -7.95
C ASP A 161 -7.97 2.61 -7.06
N ARG A 162 -7.18 1.61 -7.50
CA ARG A 162 -5.97 1.08 -6.79
C ARG A 162 -6.05 1.28 -5.27
N SER A 163 -7.11 0.75 -4.70
CA SER A 163 -7.55 1.15 -3.37
C SER A 163 -7.56 0.01 -2.37
N ALA A 164 -7.45 -1.21 -2.87
CA ALA A 164 -7.54 -2.40 -2.05
C ALA A 164 -6.41 -3.37 -2.38
N PHE A 165 -5.86 -3.99 -1.34
CA PHE A 165 -4.85 -5.02 -1.47
C PHE A 165 -5.18 -6.24 -0.62
N VAL A 166 -4.57 -7.37 -0.99
CA VAL A 166 -4.70 -8.62 -0.26
C VAL A 166 -3.34 -9.24 -0.03
N SER A 167 -3.17 -9.88 1.14
CA SER A 167 -2.03 -10.77 1.43
C SER A 167 -2.52 -12.21 1.58
N PHE A 168 -1.83 -13.16 0.94
CA PHE A 168 -2.23 -14.57 0.88
C PHE A 168 -1.54 -15.40 1.97
N TRP A 169 -2.23 -15.66 3.08
CA TRP A 169 -1.69 -16.34 4.26
C TRP A 169 -1.31 -17.82 4.04
N LYS A 170 -1.95 -18.51 3.08
CA LYS A 170 -1.54 -19.87 2.70
C LYS A 170 -0.19 -19.94 1.98
N ASN A 171 0.30 -18.82 1.45
CA ASN A 171 1.64 -18.77 0.86
C ASN A 171 2.71 -19.03 1.94
N SER A 172 3.56 -20.03 1.70
CA SER A 172 4.55 -20.47 2.68
C SER A 172 5.60 -19.39 3.01
N ILE A 173 5.88 -18.47 2.09
CA ILE A 173 6.80 -17.35 2.37
C ILE A 173 6.16 -16.37 3.35
N VAL A 174 4.89 -16.01 3.12
CA VAL A 174 4.12 -15.10 3.97
C VAL A 174 3.96 -15.67 5.39
N ASN A 175 3.65 -16.96 5.52
CA ASN A 175 3.37 -17.53 6.84
C ASN A 175 4.59 -18.01 7.63
N SER A 176 5.75 -18.22 6.99
CA SER A 176 6.95 -18.73 7.66
C SER A 176 8.03 -17.69 7.91
N ASP A 177 8.01 -16.55 7.20
CA ASP A 177 9.01 -15.48 7.32
C ASP A 177 8.31 -14.12 7.47
N ASN A 178 8.23 -13.65 8.71
CA ASN A 178 7.56 -12.38 9.03
C ASN A 178 8.23 -11.18 8.35
N GLY A 179 9.54 -11.21 8.10
CA GLY A 179 10.23 -10.12 7.43
C GLY A 179 9.84 -10.03 5.95
N LYS A 180 9.78 -11.17 5.27
CA LYS A 180 9.25 -11.23 3.91
C LYS A 180 7.77 -10.90 3.85
N TYR A 181 6.99 -11.28 4.86
CA TYR A 181 5.59 -10.92 4.93
C TYR A 181 5.38 -9.40 5.05
N LEU A 182 6.08 -8.75 5.98
CA LEU A 182 6.04 -7.30 6.12
C LEU A 182 6.46 -6.60 4.82
N ARG A 183 7.56 -7.06 4.21
CA ARG A 183 8.05 -6.51 2.95
C ARG A 183 7.04 -6.68 1.81
N SER A 184 6.43 -7.85 1.67
CA SER A 184 5.40 -8.09 0.66
C SER A 184 4.17 -7.24 0.90
N THR A 185 3.76 -7.03 2.15
CA THR A 185 2.64 -6.13 2.44
C THR A 185 2.98 -4.69 2.05
N ALA A 186 4.19 -4.22 2.36
CA ALA A 186 4.67 -2.92 1.89
C ALA A 186 4.76 -2.86 0.35
N HIS A 187 5.14 -3.94 -0.31
CA HIS A 187 5.17 -3.99 -1.77
C HIS A 187 3.78 -3.76 -2.38
N GLU A 188 2.75 -4.43 -1.88
CA GLU A 188 1.38 -4.25 -2.38
C GLU A 188 0.83 -2.84 -2.09
N VAL A 189 1.13 -2.27 -0.92
CA VAL A 189 0.77 -0.88 -0.63
C VAL A 189 1.52 0.08 -1.57
N GLY A 190 2.73 -0.27 -2.03
CA GLY A 190 3.48 0.51 -3.02
C GLY A 190 2.74 0.63 -4.34
N HIS A 191 2.06 -0.44 -4.76
CA HIS A 191 1.20 -0.42 -5.95
C HIS A 191 0.01 0.54 -5.83
N ALA A 192 -0.51 0.76 -4.63
CA ALA A 192 -1.54 1.77 -4.39
C ALA A 192 -1.03 3.20 -4.64
N PHE A 193 0.28 3.42 -4.50
CA PHE A 193 0.95 4.68 -4.80
C PHE A 193 1.64 4.67 -6.18
N ASN A 194 1.14 3.88 -7.12
CA ASN A 194 1.65 3.79 -8.49
C ASN A 194 3.13 3.39 -8.62
N LEU A 195 3.69 2.70 -7.63
CA LEU A 195 5.03 2.13 -7.75
C LEU A 195 4.99 0.83 -8.56
N ASN A 196 5.95 0.65 -9.48
CA ASN A 196 6.09 -0.53 -10.33
C ASN A 196 7.11 -1.51 -9.78
N HIS A 197 7.06 -2.76 -10.26
CA HIS A 197 8.16 -3.68 -10.03
C HIS A 197 9.48 -3.10 -10.54
N CYS A 198 10.54 -3.34 -9.78
CA CYS A 198 11.92 -3.06 -10.18
C CYS A 198 12.70 -4.34 -10.51
N ASP A 199 12.01 -5.42 -10.87
CA ASP A 199 12.62 -6.74 -11.07
C ASP A 199 13.72 -6.72 -12.14
N GLY A 200 14.92 -7.19 -11.78
CA GLY A 200 16.05 -7.27 -12.70
C GLY A 200 16.95 -6.02 -12.76
N ASP A 201 16.70 -5.00 -11.93
CA ASP A 201 17.57 -3.84 -11.77
C ASP A 201 18.84 -4.13 -10.94
N GLY A 202 18.96 -5.34 -10.39
CA GLY A 202 20.06 -5.75 -9.50
C GLY A 202 19.95 -5.20 -8.08
N SER A 203 18.87 -4.46 -7.76
CA SER A 203 18.57 -3.99 -6.42
C SER A 203 17.71 -5.00 -5.65
N THR A 204 17.57 -4.76 -4.35
CA THR A 204 16.75 -5.59 -3.45
C THR A 204 15.73 -4.77 -2.65
N THR A 205 15.40 -3.59 -3.21
CA THR A 205 14.47 -2.59 -2.68
C THR A 205 13.04 -3.11 -2.64
N ILE A 206 12.16 -2.49 -1.86
CA ILE A 206 10.78 -2.97 -1.59
C ILE A 206 10.04 -3.37 -2.87
N MET A 207 10.19 -2.60 -3.95
CA MET A 207 9.45 -2.83 -5.19
C MET A 207 10.02 -3.95 -6.08
N ASN A 208 11.10 -4.62 -5.71
CA ASN A 208 11.42 -5.92 -6.31
C ASN A 208 10.48 -6.99 -5.74
N SER A 209 10.08 -7.97 -6.54
CA SER A 209 9.30 -9.13 -6.12
C SER A 209 10.00 -9.87 -4.96
N THR A 210 9.34 -10.00 -3.80
CA THR A 210 9.91 -10.67 -2.62
C THR A 210 10.36 -12.10 -2.93
N GLY A 211 9.61 -12.82 -3.76
CA GLY A 211 9.97 -14.17 -4.21
C GLY A 211 11.26 -14.22 -5.04
N THR A 212 11.57 -13.15 -5.77
CA THR A 212 12.75 -13.05 -6.65
C THR A 212 14.02 -12.69 -5.87
N VAL A 213 13.94 -11.76 -4.92
CA VAL A 213 15.11 -11.28 -4.15
C VAL A 213 15.57 -12.24 -3.04
N GLY A 214 14.81 -13.30 -2.77
CA GLY A 214 15.19 -14.34 -1.81
C GLY A 214 15.40 -13.79 -0.40
N ASN A 215 16.57 -14.04 0.20
CA ASN A 215 16.92 -13.60 1.56
C ASN A 215 17.76 -12.31 1.60
N THR A 216 18.10 -11.73 0.45
CA THR A 216 18.98 -10.55 0.35
C THR A 216 18.19 -9.24 0.26
N TYR A 217 16.98 -9.21 0.84
CA TYR A 217 16.07 -8.07 0.75
C TYR A 217 16.38 -6.97 1.76
N ASN A 218 15.89 -5.76 1.47
CA ASN A 218 15.87 -4.66 2.42
C ASN A 218 14.47 -4.01 2.47
N TYR A 219 14.30 -3.04 3.37
CA TYR A 219 13.05 -2.31 3.61
C TYR A 219 13.13 -0.85 3.13
N GLN A 220 13.93 -0.58 2.10
CA GLN A 220 14.09 0.73 1.50
C GLN A 220 13.46 0.76 0.11
N PHE A 221 12.94 1.93 -0.26
CA PHE A 221 12.53 2.23 -1.62
C PHE A 221 13.75 2.62 -2.46
N SER A 222 13.69 2.36 -3.78
CA SER A 222 14.68 2.89 -4.71
C SER A 222 14.60 4.42 -4.78
N ALA A 223 15.67 5.07 -5.25
CA ALA A 223 15.67 6.53 -5.40
C ALA A 223 14.51 7.04 -6.29
N SER A 224 14.17 6.30 -7.36
CA SER A 224 13.05 6.65 -8.22
C SER A 224 11.68 6.40 -7.57
N SER A 225 11.56 5.38 -6.71
CA SER A 225 10.32 5.17 -5.94
C SER A 225 10.13 6.27 -4.89
N LEU A 226 11.20 6.71 -4.24
CA LEU A 226 11.15 7.83 -3.29
C LEU A 226 10.75 9.13 -3.98
N ASP A 227 11.36 9.44 -5.12
CA ASP A 227 11.01 10.61 -5.94
C ASP A 227 9.53 10.56 -6.39
N HIS A 228 9.03 9.38 -6.75
CA HIS A 228 7.60 9.22 -7.05
C HIS A 228 6.70 9.50 -5.85
N LEU A 229 7.01 8.92 -4.69
CA LEU A 229 6.23 9.13 -3.47
C LEU A 229 6.22 10.61 -3.04
N GLN A 230 7.31 11.34 -3.25
CA GLN A 230 7.48 12.73 -2.82
C GLN A 230 6.89 13.75 -3.81
N ASN A 231 7.14 13.56 -5.10
CA ASN A 231 7.02 14.64 -6.08
C ASN A 231 5.93 14.43 -7.14
N HIS A 232 5.40 13.21 -7.27
CA HIS A 232 4.43 12.88 -8.30
C HIS A 232 3.00 12.91 -7.77
N ASN A 233 2.06 13.30 -8.64
CA ASN A 233 0.63 13.36 -8.28
C ASN A 233 0.07 11.93 -8.21
N ASP A 234 -0.86 11.68 -7.29
CA ASP A 234 -1.45 10.35 -7.10
C ASP A 234 -2.22 9.86 -8.36
N ASN A 235 -2.60 10.79 -9.25
CA ASN A 235 -3.20 10.51 -10.56
C ASN A 235 -2.19 10.32 -11.70
N GLU A 236 -0.88 10.43 -11.45
CA GLU A 236 0.16 10.06 -12.41
C GLU A 236 0.28 8.54 -12.45
N VAL A 237 -0.77 7.95 -13.01
CA VAL A 237 -0.93 6.53 -13.26
C VAL A 237 -0.04 6.19 -14.46
N TRP A 238 1.00 5.38 -14.22
CA TRP A 238 1.46 4.48 -15.27
C TRP A 238 0.58 3.22 -15.21
N PRO A 239 -0.28 2.95 -16.22
CA PRO A 239 -1.01 1.69 -16.28
C PRO A 239 -0.02 0.58 -16.63
N GLY A 240 0.07 -0.46 -15.80
CA GLY A 240 0.95 -1.61 -16.06
C GLY A 240 0.19 -2.93 -16.22
N VAL A 241 0.35 -3.58 -17.39
CA VAL A 241 0.06 -5.02 -17.70
C VAL A 241 0.82 -5.53 -18.96
N SER A 242 1.79 -4.78 -19.47
CA SER A 242 2.60 -5.00 -20.67
C SER A 242 4.10 -5.23 -20.36
N PRO A 243 4.88 -5.79 -21.29
CA PRO A 243 6.33 -6.02 -21.10
C PRO A 243 7.19 -4.76 -20.86
N ARG A 244 6.65 -3.55 -21.05
CA ARG A 244 7.31 -2.30 -20.65
C ARG A 244 7.28 -2.06 -19.13
N ASP A 245 6.47 -2.80 -18.40
CA ASP A 245 6.11 -2.54 -16.99
C ASP A 245 7.03 -3.27 -15.99
N TYR A 246 8.11 -3.85 -16.50
CA TYR A 246 9.25 -4.36 -15.73
C TYR A 246 10.40 -3.36 -15.61
N ALA A 247 10.26 -2.16 -16.18
CA ALA A 247 11.24 -1.09 -16.01
C ALA A 247 10.84 -0.25 -14.79
N CYS A 248 11.76 -0.10 -13.82
CA CYS A 248 11.64 0.90 -12.78
C CYS A 248 11.22 2.24 -13.38
N PRO A 249 10.44 3.08 -12.67
CA PRO A 249 10.24 4.47 -13.09
C PRO A 249 11.61 5.09 -13.34
N HIS A 250 11.91 5.39 -14.60
CA HIS A 250 13.13 6.07 -14.97
C HIS A 250 13.03 7.50 -14.41
N VAL A 251 14.12 7.97 -13.83
CA VAL A 251 14.24 9.36 -13.36
C VAL A 251 13.79 10.29 -14.49
N HIS A 252 12.77 11.10 -14.23
CA HIS A 252 12.29 12.11 -15.17
C HIS A 252 13.22 13.33 -15.20
#